data_AF-A0A6B8QMF5-F1
#
_entry.id   AF-A0A6B8QMF5-F1
#
_cell.length_a   1.000
_cell.length_b   1.000
_cell.length_c   1.000
_cell.angle_alpha   90.00
_cell.angle_beta   90.00
_cell.angle_gamma   90.00
#
_symmetry.space_group_name_H-M   'P 1'
#
loop_
_entity.id
_entity.type
_entity.pdbx_description
1 polymer ?
#
loop_
_entity_poly.entity_id
_entity_poly.type
_entity_poly.pdbx_seq_one_letter_code
_entity_poly.pdbx_strand_id
1 'polypeptide(L)'
;MTEEGLSAGKSAATPPLASAATVFFDLSRHLVAVEHTGELSQTAWKDFFERIVSETALSLGFTSSFELEPVPEKYGIIGLFKSFDKLTRMKVTLRIPNPELTRYTKSLYDDLAKSGVREYTQDMKSPNGLSKSEDARPYASAYLAEQGYKKGDVQFTGIRDDGEETVRSGSVSARGSIKQVRDFVRGMHTTAKTKEAQAALSAIINEIDKLHPKGEMDE
;
A
#
# COMPACT_ATOMS: atom_id res chain seq x y z
N MET A 1 -3.06 32.11 55.45
CA MET A 1 -4.01 31.86 54.35
C MET A 1 -3.35 32.35 53.08
N THR A 2 -2.84 31.42 52.28
CA THR A 2 -2.54 31.59 50.86
C THR A 2 -2.61 30.21 50.24
N GLU A 3 -3.40 30.11 49.18
CA GLU A 3 -3.58 28.93 48.34
C GLU A 3 -2.31 28.70 47.53
N GLU A 4 -1.53 27.67 47.86
CA GLU A 4 -0.54 27.10 46.94
C GLU A 4 -0.52 25.59 47.14
N GLY A 5 -0.92 24.81 46.12
CA GLY A 5 -0.59 23.38 46.10
C GLY A 5 -1.53 22.43 45.39
N LEU A 6 -2.67 22.86 44.83
CA LEU A 6 -3.43 21.99 43.94
C LEU A 6 -2.84 22.07 42.53
N SER A 7 -1.77 21.30 42.29
CA SER A 7 -1.35 21.03 40.91
C SER A 7 -2.33 20.03 40.31
N ALA A 8 -2.93 20.39 39.18
CA ALA A 8 -3.71 19.45 38.38
C ALA A 8 -2.74 18.40 37.81
N GLY A 9 -2.53 17.32 38.55
CA GLY A 9 -1.81 16.16 38.05
C GLY A 9 -2.56 15.57 36.86
N LYS A 10 -2.15 15.93 35.64
CA LYS A 10 -2.50 15.12 34.47
C LYS A 10 -1.86 13.76 34.67
N SER A 11 -2.67 12.75 34.95
CA SER A 11 -2.26 11.36 34.77
C SER A 11 -2.00 11.16 33.27
N ALA A 12 -0.75 11.33 32.86
CA ALA A 12 -0.28 10.82 31.60
C ALA A 12 0.15 9.37 31.86
N ALA A 13 -0.66 8.41 31.41
CA ALA A 13 -0.23 7.02 31.36
C ALA A 13 1.09 6.97 30.57
N THR A 14 2.16 6.57 31.24
CA THR A 14 3.47 6.38 30.63
C THR A 14 3.81 4.90 30.77
N PRO A 15 3.98 4.15 29.67
CA PRO A 15 3.88 4.61 28.28
C PRO A 15 2.43 4.97 27.89
N PRO A 16 2.23 5.82 26.85
CA PRO A 16 0.91 6.03 26.27
C PRO A 16 0.29 4.66 25.91
N LEU A 17 -1.04 4.57 25.91
CA LEU A 17 -1.74 3.39 25.41
C LEU A 17 -1.22 3.11 24.00
N ALA A 18 -0.37 2.09 23.87
CA ALA A 18 0.15 1.64 22.60
C ALA A 18 -0.96 0.80 21.98
N SER A 19 -1.76 1.40 21.10
CA SER A 19 -2.67 0.64 20.25
C SER A 19 -1.81 -0.34 19.44
N ALA A 20 -2.04 -1.63 19.64
CA ALA A 20 -1.34 -2.66 18.89
C ALA A 20 -1.79 -2.59 17.41
N ALA A 21 -0.83 -2.64 16.50
CA ALA A 21 -1.07 -2.76 15.07
C ALA A 21 -0.59 -4.15 14.61
N THR A 22 -1.48 -4.94 14.01
CA THR A 22 -1.10 -6.22 13.41
C THR A 22 -0.66 -5.99 11.97
N VAL A 23 0.53 -6.48 11.62
CA VAL A 23 1.11 -6.37 10.27
C VAL A 23 1.34 -7.78 9.71
N PHE A 24 0.76 -8.06 8.55
CA PHE A 24 0.92 -9.32 7.82
C PHE A 24 1.83 -9.12 6.62
N PHE A 25 2.83 -9.96 6.46
CA PHE A 25 3.78 -9.94 5.34
C PHE A 25 3.56 -11.14 4.42
N ASP A 26 3.21 -10.88 3.17
CA ASP A 26 3.35 -11.84 2.07
C ASP A 26 4.62 -11.48 1.28
N LEU A 27 5.73 -12.09 1.68
CA LEU A 27 7.03 -11.86 1.05
C LEU A 27 7.09 -12.34 -0.40
N SER A 28 6.28 -13.33 -0.79
CA SER A 28 6.26 -13.82 -2.17
C SER A 28 5.68 -12.78 -3.13
N ARG A 29 4.69 -12.03 -2.66
CA ARG A 29 4.01 -10.98 -3.44
C ARG A 29 4.51 -9.57 -3.13
N HIS A 30 5.44 -9.42 -2.20
CA HIS A 30 5.86 -8.12 -1.62
C HIS A 30 4.66 -7.29 -1.13
N LEU A 31 3.66 -7.95 -0.54
CA LEU A 31 2.47 -7.30 0.00
C LEU A 31 2.54 -7.25 1.51
N VAL A 32 2.15 -6.10 2.06
CA VAL A 32 2.02 -5.88 3.50
C VAL A 32 0.61 -5.40 3.78
N ALA A 33 -0.11 -6.15 4.61
CA ALA A 33 -1.43 -5.75 5.08
C ALA A 33 -1.33 -5.30 6.53
N VAL A 34 -1.94 -4.16 6.84
CA VAL A 34 -1.94 -3.60 8.19
C VAL A 34 -3.37 -3.49 8.67
N GLU A 35 -3.62 -4.04 9.85
CA GLU A 35 -4.90 -3.93 10.53
C GLU A 35 -5.20 -2.46 10.84
N HIS A 36 -6.31 -1.94 10.31
CA HIS A 36 -6.73 -0.59 10.61
C HIS A 36 -7.61 -0.59 11.87
N THR A 37 -7.04 -0.16 12.99
CA THR A 37 -7.84 0.22 14.17
C THR A 37 -8.19 1.70 14.08
N GLY A 38 -9.38 2.09 14.54
CA GLY A 38 -9.82 3.49 14.52
C GLY A 38 -8.95 4.44 15.36
N GLU A 39 -8.09 3.88 16.21
CA GLU A 39 -7.13 4.59 17.07
C GLU A 39 -5.81 4.93 16.35
N LEU A 40 -5.50 4.24 15.24
CA LEU A 40 -4.28 4.48 14.47
C LEU A 40 -4.51 5.58 13.42
N SER A 41 -3.72 6.67 13.52
CA SER A 41 -3.62 7.67 12.46
C SER A 41 -3.26 7.00 11.13
N GLN A 42 -3.94 7.35 10.03
CA GLN A 42 -3.79 6.70 8.72
C GLN A 42 -2.34 6.57 8.23
N THR A 43 -1.48 7.55 8.56
CA THR A 43 -0.09 7.62 8.07
C THR A 43 0.96 7.58 9.17
N ALA A 44 0.64 8.00 10.41
CA ALA A 44 1.69 8.17 11.43
C ALA A 44 2.33 6.83 11.84
N TRP A 45 1.57 5.73 11.90
CA TRP A 45 2.11 4.41 12.24
C TRP A 45 3.16 3.95 11.23
N LYS A 46 2.99 4.29 9.94
CA LYS A 46 3.91 3.94 8.87
C LYS A 46 5.26 4.63 9.10
N ASP A 47 5.24 5.93 9.36
CA ASP A 47 6.46 6.71 9.59
C ASP A 47 7.25 6.17 10.80
N PHE A 48 6.54 5.79 11.88
CA PHE A 48 7.18 5.17 13.04
C PHE A 48 7.74 3.78 12.73
N PHE A 49 6.99 2.95 12.00
CA PHE A 49 7.43 1.62 11.59
C PHE A 49 8.70 1.70 10.73
N GLU A 50 8.70 2.53 9.69
CA GLU A 50 9.85 2.71 8.79
C GLU A 50 11.07 3.24 9.53
N ARG A 51 10.88 4.14 10.50
CA ARG A 51 11.97 4.64 11.35
C ARG A 51 12.57 3.53 12.20
N ILE A 52 11.74 2.75 12.91
CA ILE A 52 12.20 1.64 13.77
C ILE A 52 12.99 0.62 12.93
N VAL A 53 12.46 0.24 11.78
CA VAL A 53 13.09 -0.73 10.89
C VAL A 53 14.40 -0.17 10.32
N SER A 54 14.44 1.10 9.94
CA SER A 54 15.66 1.75 9.43
C SER A 54 16.76 1.86 10.49
N GLU A 55 16.42 2.26 11.71
CA GLU A 55 17.36 2.32 12.84
C GLU A 55 17.90 0.93 13.20
N THR A 56 17.04 -0.09 13.18
CA THR A 56 17.43 -1.49 13.43
C THR A 56 18.31 -2.04 12.32
N ALA A 57 17.98 -1.75 11.05
CA ALA A 57 18.80 -2.15 9.91
C ALA A 57 20.20 -1.55 10.02
N LEU A 58 20.30 -0.26 10.36
CA LEU A 58 21.56 0.43 10.55
C LEU A 58 22.38 -0.16 11.70
N SER A 59 21.76 -0.47 12.85
CA SER A 59 22.46 -1.05 14.01
C SER A 59 23.02 -2.45 13.72
N LEU A 60 22.38 -3.18 12.80
CA LEU A 60 22.85 -4.47 12.30
C LEU A 60 23.85 -4.35 11.14
N GLY A 61 24.24 -3.13 10.74
CA GLY A 61 25.22 -2.88 9.68
C GLY A 61 24.66 -2.95 8.26
N PHE A 62 23.34 -3.02 8.09
CA PHE A 62 22.72 -2.92 6.77
C PHE A 62 22.66 -1.47 6.29
N THR A 63 22.92 -1.27 5.00
CA THR A 63 22.77 0.03 4.33
C THR A 63 21.41 0.18 3.63
N SER A 64 20.58 -0.86 3.64
CA SER A 64 19.23 -0.88 3.08
C SER A 64 18.18 -0.93 4.17
N SER A 65 17.08 -0.19 3.99
CA SER A 65 15.89 -0.22 4.84
C SER A 65 14.67 -0.73 4.08
N PHE A 66 13.64 -1.11 4.81
CA PHE A 66 12.32 -1.40 4.26
C PHE A 66 11.46 -0.14 4.27
N GLU A 67 10.77 0.11 3.17
CA GLU A 67 9.75 1.15 3.06
C GLU A 67 8.45 0.52 2.58
N LEU A 68 7.33 0.97 3.14
CA LEU A 68 5.99 0.52 2.82
C LEU A 68 5.35 1.51 1.84
N GLU A 69 5.27 1.14 0.58
CA GLU A 69 4.56 1.96 -0.40
C GLU A 69 3.06 1.62 -0.41
N PRO A 70 2.16 2.62 -0.30
CA PRO A 70 0.73 2.38 -0.42
C PRO A 70 0.37 1.78 -1.79
N VAL A 71 -0.34 0.66 -1.77
CA VAL A 71 -1.06 0.14 -2.93
C VAL A 71 -2.41 0.87 -2.98
N PRO A 72 -2.68 1.72 -3.98
CA PRO A 72 -3.94 2.46 -4.08
C PRO A 72 -5.16 1.53 -4.25
N GLU A 73 -6.35 2.07 -3.98
CA GLU A 73 -7.60 1.38 -4.33
C GLU A 73 -7.61 1.00 -5.81
N LYS A 74 -8.23 -0.14 -6.12
CA LYS A 74 -8.27 -0.68 -7.48
C LYS A 74 -8.82 0.36 -8.46
N TYR A 75 -8.01 0.69 -9.46
CA TYR A 75 -8.24 1.72 -10.48
C TYR A 75 -8.05 3.16 -9.98
N GLY A 76 -7.34 3.39 -8.88
CA GLY A 76 -7.09 4.74 -8.37
C GLY A 76 -6.12 5.56 -9.23
N ILE A 77 -5.04 4.94 -9.71
CA ILE A 77 -4.06 5.56 -10.63
C ILE A 77 -4.47 5.30 -12.07
N ILE A 78 -4.84 4.07 -12.42
CA ILE A 78 -5.25 3.71 -13.78
C ILE A 78 -6.57 4.38 -14.17
N GLY A 79 -7.53 4.48 -13.25
CA GLY A 79 -8.80 5.16 -13.51
C GLY A 79 -8.59 6.67 -13.72
N LEU A 80 -7.75 7.30 -12.89
CA LEU A 80 -7.37 8.70 -13.08
C LEU A 80 -6.60 8.92 -14.40
N PHE A 81 -5.66 8.03 -14.74
CA PHE A 81 -4.96 8.07 -16.02
C PHE A 81 -5.93 8.00 -17.22
N LYS A 82 -6.98 7.18 -17.10
CA LYS A 82 -8.00 7.04 -18.15
C LYS A 82 -9.01 8.20 -18.17
N SER A 83 -9.23 8.91 -17.06
CA SER A 83 -10.27 9.94 -16.95
C SER A 83 -9.96 11.26 -17.65
N PHE A 84 -8.70 11.61 -17.88
CA PHE A 84 -8.34 12.82 -18.65
C PHE A 84 -8.75 12.66 -20.11
N ASP A 85 -9.58 13.53 -20.68
CA ASP A 85 -9.86 13.54 -22.13
C ASP A 85 -8.57 13.54 -22.95
N LYS A 86 -7.59 14.34 -22.52
CA LYS A 86 -6.26 14.41 -23.12
C LYS A 86 -5.17 14.58 -22.06
N LEU A 87 -4.48 13.49 -21.74
CA LEU A 87 -3.35 13.52 -20.81
C LEU A 87 -2.09 14.03 -21.51
N THR A 88 -1.60 15.22 -21.17
CA THR A 88 -0.43 15.84 -21.84
C THR A 88 0.89 15.54 -21.16
N ARG A 89 0.88 15.23 -19.86
CA ARG A 89 2.09 14.87 -19.10
C ARG A 89 1.80 13.86 -18.00
N MET A 90 2.74 12.94 -17.80
CA MET A 90 2.76 12.04 -16.66
C MET A 90 4.17 12.00 -16.06
N LYS A 91 4.27 12.24 -14.76
CA LYS A 91 5.52 12.10 -14.01
C LYS A 91 5.35 11.04 -12.94
N VAL A 92 6.25 10.05 -12.95
CA VAL A 92 6.23 8.93 -12.00
C VAL A 92 7.64 8.48 -11.67
N THR A 93 7.88 8.17 -10.40
CA THR A 93 9.09 7.49 -9.95
C THR A 93 8.73 6.05 -9.65
N LEU A 94 9.42 5.11 -10.28
CA LEU A 94 9.18 3.68 -10.12
C LEU A 94 10.41 2.99 -9.51
N ARG A 95 10.15 2.01 -8.65
CA ARG A 95 11.14 1.09 -8.09
C ARG A 95 11.24 -0.15 -8.96
N ILE A 96 12.35 -0.86 -8.84
CA ILE A 96 12.55 -2.15 -9.48
C ILE A 96 11.38 -3.11 -9.11
N PRO A 97 10.62 -3.65 -10.08
CA PRO A 97 9.44 -4.44 -9.79
C PRO A 97 9.78 -5.90 -9.46
N ASN A 98 8.84 -6.63 -8.86
CA ASN A 98 8.98 -8.09 -8.71
C ASN A 98 9.01 -8.75 -10.12
N PRO A 99 10.09 -9.48 -10.47
CA PRO A 99 10.23 -10.13 -11.78
C PRO A 99 9.23 -11.27 -12.01
N GLU A 100 8.59 -11.78 -10.96
CA GLU A 100 7.66 -12.93 -11.04
C GLU A 100 6.24 -12.53 -11.46
N LEU A 101 5.91 -11.23 -11.51
CA LEU A 101 4.56 -10.78 -11.84
C LEU A 101 4.19 -11.00 -13.31
N THR A 102 5.05 -10.59 -14.24
CA THR A 102 4.79 -10.67 -15.69
C THR A 102 6.10 -10.79 -16.47
N ARG A 103 6.04 -11.17 -17.75
CA ARG A 103 7.21 -11.14 -18.64
C ARG A 103 7.80 -9.73 -18.78
N TYR A 104 6.95 -8.70 -18.80
CA TYR A 104 7.39 -7.31 -18.87
C TYR A 104 8.18 -6.89 -17.62
N THR A 105 7.65 -7.19 -16.43
CA THR A 105 8.35 -6.88 -15.17
C THR A 105 9.65 -7.65 -15.04
N LYS A 106 9.73 -8.89 -15.54
CA LYS A 106 10.99 -9.62 -15.64
C LYS A 106 12.00 -8.91 -16.54
N SER A 107 11.62 -8.54 -17.75
CA SER A 107 12.52 -7.83 -18.67
C SER A 107 13.00 -6.50 -18.11
N LEU A 108 12.11 -5.76 -17.44
CA LEU A 108 12.45 -4.49 -16.80
C LEU A 108 13.36 -4.70 -15.59
N TYR A 109 13.11 -5.74 -14.78
CA TYR A 109 13.97 -6.13 -13.67
C TYR A 109 15.37 -6.45 -14.17
N ASP A 110 15.51 -7.29 -15.20
CA ASP A 110 16.80 -7.71 -15.74
C ASP A 110 17.63 -6.52 -16.22
N ASP A 111 16.98 -5.56 -16.91
CA ASP A 111 17.62 -4.32 -17.40
C ASP A 111 18.10 -3.41 -16.25
N LEU A 112 17.22 -3.15 -15.27
CA LEU A 112 17.54 -2.30 -14.12
C LEU A 112 18.61 -2.94 -13.22
N ALA A 113 18.49 -4.24 -12.94
CA ALA A 113 19.44 -4.98 -12.13
C ALA A 113 20.83 -5.01 -12.77
N LYS A 114 20.91 -5.27 -14.09
CA LYS A 114 22.16 -5.23 -14.85
C LYS A 114 22.82 -3.84 -14.80
N SER A 115 22.00 -2.79 -14.74
CA SER A 115 22.46 -1.40 -14.70
C SER A 115 22.73 -0.89 -13.27
N GLY A 116 22.51 -1.71 -12.24
CA GLY A 116 22.63 -1.29 -10.84
C GLY A 116 21.60 -0.24 -10.40
N VAL A 117 20.48 -0.13 -11.15
CA VAL A 117 19.43 0.87 -10.91
C VAL A 117 18.33 0.26 -10.04
N ARG A 118 17.99 0.92 -8.92
CA ARG A 118 16.90 0.50 -8.03
C ARG A 118 15.62 1.31 -8.21
N GLU A 119 15.76 2.55 -8.64
CA GLU A 119 14.66 3.50 -8.80
C GLU A 119 14.92 4.35 -10.05
N TYR A 120 13.88 4.69 -10.79
CA TYR A 120 13.98 5.52 -11.98
C TYR A 120 12.76 6.43 -12.12
N THR A 121 13.00 7.67 -12.55
CA THR A 121 11.95 8.67 -12.78
C THR A 121 11.66 8.79 -14.26
N GLN A 122 10.38 8.77 -14.62
CA GLN A 122 9.91 9.05 -15.97
C GLN A 122 9.08 10.33 -15.98
N ASP A 123 9.45 11.28 -16.83
CA ASP A 123 8.69 12.50 -17.12
C ASP A 123 8.28 12.47 -18.60
N MET A 124 7.09 11.93 -18.88
CA MET A 124 6.57 11.76 -20.22
C MET A 124 5.67 12.94 -20.60
N LYS A 125 5.90 13.54 -21.76
CA LYS A 125 5.16 14.71 -22.27
C LYS A 125 4.77 14.53 -23.72
N SER A 126 3.55 14.92 -24.06
CA SER A 126 3.05 14.97 -25.43
C SER A 126 2.00 16.07 -25.56
N PRO A 127 2.24 17.11 -26.39
CA PRO A 127 1.23 18.13 -26.69
C PRO A 127 -0.04 17.54 -27.31
N ASN A 128 0.08 16.40 -27.99
CA ASN A 128 -1.02 15.69 -28.64
C ASN A 128 -1.71 14.66 -27.74
N GLY A 129 -1.24 14.52 -26.50
CA GLY A 129 -1.73 13.50 -25.57
C GLY A 129 -0.82 12.27 -25.53
N LEU A 130 -0.69 11.67 -24.36
CA LEU A 130 -0.03 10.40 -24.13
C LEU A 130 -0.98 9.26 -24.52
N SER A 131 -0.45 8.20 -25.14
CA SER A 131 -1.25 7.02 -25.44
C SER A 131 -1.73 6.36 -24.15
N LYS A 132 -3.02 6.01 -24.15
CA LYS A 132 -3.66 5.24 -23.07
C LYS A 132 -3.80 3.74 -23.38
N SER A 133 -3.26 3.29 -24.52
CA SER A 133 -3.31 1.88 -24.92
C SER A 133 -2.48 1.01 -23.97
N GLU A 134 -2.90 -0.24 -23.76
CA GLU A 134 -2.30 -1.12 -22.74
C GLU A 134 -0.87 -1.57 -23.09
N ASP A 135 -0.51 -1.50 -24.36
CA ASP A 135 0.81 -1.77 -24.91
C ASP A 135 1.75 -0.54 -24.85
N ALA A 136 1.23 0.64 -24.50
CA ALA A 136 2.03 1.85 -24.45
C ALA A 136 2.74 2.03 -23.10
N ARG A 137 3.94 2.63 -23.15
CA ARG A 137 4.78 2.92 -21.98
C ARG A 137 4.09 3.73 -20.87
N PRO A 138 3.25 4.76 -21.17
CA PRO A 138 2.51 5.48 -20.13
C PRO A 138 1.57 4.55 -19.34
N TYR A 139 0.84 3.67 -20.03
CA TYR A 139 -0.04 2.70 -19.37
C TYR A 139 0.76 1.71 -18.51
N ALA A 140 1.83 1.13 -19.04
CA ALA A 140 2.68 0.21 -18.30
C ALA A 140 3.25 0.85 -17.01
N SER A 141 3.65 2.12 -17.09
CA SER A 141 4.16 2.87 -15.93
C SER A 141 3.07 3.17 -14.90
N ALA A 142 1.86 3.55 -15.35
CA ALA A 142 0.72 3.76 -14.46
C ALA A 142 0.28 2.45 -13.79
N TYR A 143 0.35 1.33 -14.52
CA TYR A 143 0.02 0.01 -14.01
C TYR A 143 1.01 -0.44 -12.93
N LEU A 144 2.31 -0.25 -13.15
CA LEU A 144 3.33 -0.53 -12.12
C LEU A 144 3.11 0.33 -10.86
N ALA A 145 2.76 1.60 -11.03
CA ALA A 145 2.46 2.48 -9.92
C ALA A 145 1.21 2.02 -9.13
N GLU A 146 0.16 1.59 -9.83
CA GLU A 146 -1.05 1.00 -9.24
C GLU A 146 -0.73 -0.26 -8.42
N GLN A 147 0.25 -1.06 -8.84
CA GLN A 147 0.70 -2.25 -8.11
C GLN A 147 1.62 -1.93 -6.90
N GLY A 148 1.84 -0.66 -6.58
CA GLY A 148 2.66 -0.24 -5.44
C GLY A 148 4.16 -0.13 -5.74
N TYR A 149 4.60 -0.23 -6.99
CA TYR A 149 6.01 -0.03 -7.35
C TYR A 149 6.39 1.44 -7.57
N LYS A 150 5.52 2.38 -7.24
CA LYS A 150 5.85 3.80 -7.27
C LYS A 150 6.68 4.20 -6.04
N LYS A 151 7.24 5.39 -6.09
CA LYS A 151 7.75 6.09 -4.92
C LYS A 151 7.01 7.41 -4.81
N GLY A 152 6.13 7.52 -3.83
CA GLY A 152 5.26 8.68 -3.66
C GLY A 152 4.16 8.77 -4.73
N ASP A 153 3.71 9.98 -5.02
CA ASP A 153 2.57 10.19 -5.92
C ASP A 153 2.94 10.15 -7.40
N VAL A 154 2.00 9.67 -8.21
CA VAL A 154 2.00 9.87 -9.65
C VAL A 154 1.33 11.20 -9.96
N GLN A 155 2.00 12.04 -10.75
CA GLN A 155 1.46 13.31 -11.20
C GLN A 155 0.97 13.19 -12.65
N PHE A 156 -0.27 13.61 -12.86
CA PHE A 156 -0.92 13.69 -14.17
C PHE A 156 -1.25 15.15 -14.48
N THR A 157 -1.01 15.58 -15.71
CA THR A 157 -1.44 16.88 -16.22
C THR A 157 -2.10 16.69 -17.57
N GLY A 158 -3.24 17.34 -17.80
CA GLY A 158 -3.98 17.21 -19.05
C GLY A 158 -5.30 17.95 -19.02
N ILE A 159 -6.10 17.73 -20.05
CA ILE A 159 -7.46 18.25 -20.17
C ILE A 159 -8.43 17.23 -19.57
N ARG A 160 -9.30 17.70 -18.68
CA ARG A 160 -10.41 16.95 -18.07
C ARG A 160 -11.56 17.93 -17.82
N ASP A 161 -12.78 17.56 -18.20
CA ASP A 161 -13.99 18.40 -18.01
C ASP A 161 -13.81 19.82 -18.59
N ASP A 162 -13.29 19.91 -19.82
CA ASP A 162 -12.98 21.15 -20.56
C ASP A 162 -11.95 22.09 -19.91
N GLY A 163 -11.32 21.69 -18.81
CA GLY A 163 -10.26 22.44 -18.12
C GLY A 163 -8.89 21.75 -18.18
N GLU A 164 -7.81 22.54 -18.15
CA GLU A 164 -6.48 22.00 -17.87
C GLU A 164 -6.32 21.78 -16.36
N GLU A 165 -5.94 20.56 -15.98
CA GLU A 165 -5.80 20.18 -14.58
C GLU A 165 -4.49 19.43 -14.35
N THR A 166 -3.96 19.57 -13.13
CA THR A 166 -2.88 18.73 -12.62
C THR A 166 -3.32 18.03 -11.33
N VAL A 167 -3.31 16.70 -11.36
CA VAL A 167 -3.78 15.85 -10.25
C VAL A 167 -2.66 14.90 -9.81
N ARG A 168 -2.65 14.56 -8.52
CA ARG A 168 -1.75 13.56 -7.92
C ARG A 168 -2.56 12.38 -7.40
N SER A 169 -2.05 11.17 -7.56
CA SER A 169 -2.68 9.95 -7.05
C SER A 169 -1.64 8.96 -6.54
N GLY A 170 -2.04 8.14 -5.56
CA GLY A 170 -1.22 7.06 -5.05
C GLY A 170 -0.85 7.11 -3.56
N SER A 171 -1.13 8.20 -2.86
CA SER A 171 -0.82 8.37 -1.43
C SER A 171 -1.75 7.60 -0.49
N VAL A 172 -2.98 7.31 -0.91
CA VAL A 172 -3.98 6.60 -0.10
C VAL A 172 -3.93 5.10 -0.38
N SER A 173 -3.81 4.27 0.66
CA SER A 173 -3.84 2.81 0.55
C SER A 173 -5.26 2.27 0.38
N ALA A 174 -5.38 1.17 -0.36
CA ALA A 174 -6.62 0.43 -0.49
C ALA A 174 -7.10 -0.08 0.87
N ARG A 175 -8.40 0.10 1.15
CA ARG A 175 -9.05 -0.45 2.34
C ARG A 175 -9.89 -1.67 1.95
N GLY A 176 -9.55 -2.83 2.52
CA GLY A 176 -10.39 -4.02 2.45
C GLY A 176 -11.24 -4.16 3.71
N SER A 177 -12.49 -4.59 3.59
CA SER A 177 -13.28 -5.02 4.77
C SER A 177 -13.07 -6.51 5.04
N ILE A 178 -12.97 -6.88 6.31
CA ILE A 178 -12.70 -8.25 6.77
C ILE A 178 -13.75 -9.27 6.31
N LYS A 179 -14.97 -8.83 5.94
CA LYS A 179 -15.99 -9.70 5.32
C LYS A 179 -15.45 -10.42 4.08
N GLN A 180 -14.74 -9.71 3.20
CA GLN A 180 -14.17 -10.29 1.99
C GLN A 180 -13.01 -11.25 2.28
N VAL A 181 -12.22 -10.98 3.33
CA VAL A 181 -11.13 -11.87 3.78
C VAL A 181 -11.71 -13.14 4.39
N ARG A 182 -12.76 -13.05 5.21
CA ARG A 182 -13.45 -14.22 5.77
C ARG A 182 -13.99 -15.12 4.66
N ASP A 183 -14.65 -14.53 3.67
CA ASP A 183 -15.24 -15.28 2.55
C ASP A 183 -14.15 -15.83 1.62
N PHE A 184 -13.03 -15.12 1.46
CA PHE A 184 -11.85 -15.60 0.72
C PHE A 184 -11.16 -16.78 1.42
N VAL A 185 -10.89 -16.70 2.72
CA VAL A 185 -10.27 -17.78 3.51
C VAL A 185 -11.21 -19.00 3.58
N ARG A 186 -12.53 -18.78 3.67
CA ARG A 186 -13.52 -19.87 3.52
C ARG A 186 -13.47 -20.52 2.14
N GLY A 187 -13.35 -19.72 1.07
CA GLY A 187 -13.17 -20.22 -0.29
C GLY A 187 -11.86 -21.01 -0.50
N MET A 188 -10.79 -20.63 0.19
CA MET A 188 -9.53 -21.40 0.22
C MET A 188 -9.66 -22.68 1.03
N HIS A 189 -10.39 -22.64 2.15
CA HIS A 189 -10.65 -23.81 2.98
C HIS A 189 -11.43 -24.89 2.21
N THR A 190 -12.44 -24.51 1.42
CA THR A 190 -13.22 -25.46 0.61
C THR A 190 -12.43 -26.07 -0.55
N THR A 191 -11.37 -25.42 -1.01
CA THR A 191 -10.53 -25.87 -2.12
C THR A 191 -9.20 -26.52 -1.67
N ALA A 192 -8.87 -26.44 -0.37
CA ALA A 192 -7.67 -27.04 0.19
C ALA A 192 -7.72 -28.58 0.15
N LYS A 193 -6.70 -29.19 -0.47
CA LYS A 193 -6.61 -30.64 -0.70
C LYS A 193 -5.93 -31.41 0.44
N THR A 194 -5.18 -30.74 1.31
CA THR A 194 -4.40 -31.36 2.40
C THR A 194 -4.99 -31.02 3.76
N LYS A 195 -4.89 -31.95 4.71
CA LYS A 195 -5.46 -31.80 6.06
C LYS A 195 -4.75 -30.70 6.86
N GLU A 196 -3.45 -30.53 6.63
CA GLU A 196 -2.63 -29.51 7.26
C GLU A 196 -3.04 -28.10 6.81
N ALA A 197 -3.34 -27.93 5.51
CA ALA A 197 -3.82 -26.66 4.97
C ALA A 197 -5.24 -26.34 5.49
N GLN A 198 -6.12 -27.33 5.57
CA GLN A 198 -7.46 -27.16 6.15
C GLN A 198 -7.40 -26.77 7.64
N ALA A 199 -6.50 -27.39 8.41
CA ALA A 199 -6.29 -27.08 9.82
C ALA A 199 -5.75 -25.65 10.02
N ALA A 200 -4.76 -25.24 9.22
CA ALA A 200 -4.23 -23.88 9.26
C ALA A 200 -5.30 -22.84 8.88
N LEU A 201 -6.06 -23.08 7.81
CA LEU A 201 -7.13 -22.19 7.37
C LEU A 201 -8.29 -22.12 8.38
N SER A 202 -8.59 -23.22 9.06
CA SER A 202 -9.58 -23.24 10.16
C SER A 202 -9.13 -22.41 11.36
N ALA A 203 -7.85 -22.48 11.73
CA ALA A 203 -7.29 -21.65 12.80
C ALA A 203 -7.37 -20.16 12.46
N ILE A 204 -7.10 -19.80 11.20
CA ILE A 204 -7.23 -18.43 10.69
C ILE A 204 -8.70 -17.96 10.76
N ILE A 205 -9.66 -18.79 10.34
CA ILE A 205 -11.09 -18.47 10.43
C ILE A 205 -11.52 -18.25 11.88
N ASN A 206 -11.07 -19.09 12.81
CA ASN A 206 -11.42 -18.99 14.23
C ASN A 206 -10.84 -17.72 14.86
N GLU A 207 -9.61 -17.34 14.51
CA GLU A 207 -9.04 -16.09 15.02
C GLU A 207 -9.76 -14.87 14.43
N ILE A 208 -10.17 -14.92 13.16
CA ILE A 208 -11.03 -13.88 12.54
C ILE A 208 -12.37 -13.76 13.27
N ASP A 209 -13.04 -14.88 13.55
CA ASP A 209 -14.34 -14.91 14.23
C ASP A 209 -14.24 -14.46 15.71
N LYS A 210 -13.08 -14.65 16.36
CA LYS A 210 -12.79 -14.17 17.72
C LYS A 210 -12.54 -12.66 17.78
N LEU A 211 -11.84 -12.11 16.79
CA LEU A 211 -11.58 -10.67 16.68
C LEU A 211 -12.84 -9.89 16.27
N HIS A 212 -13.74 -10.54 15.53
CA HIS A 212 -15.03 -9.99 15.12
C HIS A 212 -16.17 -10.96 15.47
N PRO A 213 -16.57 -11.02 16.76
CA PRO A 213 -17.75 -11.79 17.13
C PRO A 213 -18.92 -11.30 16.30
N LYS A 214 -19.70 -12.24 15.75
CA LYS A 214 -20.91 -11.90 14.99
C LYS A 214 -21.75 -11.00 15.90
N GLY A 215 -21.92 -9.73 15.51
CA GLY A 215 -22.94 -8.88 16.10
C GLY A 215 -24.25 -9.64 16.09
N GLU A 216 -24.94 -9.60 17.23
CA GLU A 216 -26.29 -10.14 17.37
C GLU A 216 -27.11 -9.66 16.16
N MET A 217 -27.80 -10.61 15.54
CA MET A 217 -28.76 -10.29 14.51
C MET A 217 -29.78 -9.34 15.11
N ASP A 218 -29.78 -8.08 14.68
CA ASP A 218 -30.94 -7.22 14.78
C ASP A 218 -32.09 -7.95 14.06
N GLU A 219 -33.12 -8.33 14.82
CA GLU A 219 -34.45 -8.66 14.31
C GLU A 219 -35.07 -7.48 13.55
#